data_AF-A0AA41VX42-F1
#
_entry.id   AF-A0AA41VX42-F1
#
_cell.length_a   1.000
_cell.length_b   1.000
_cell.length_c   1.000
_cell.angle_alpha   90.00
_cell.angle_beta   90.00
_cell.angle_gamma   90.00
#
_symmetry.space_group_name_H-M   'P 1'
#
loop_
_entity.id
_entity.type
_entity.pdbx_description
1 polymer ?
#
loop_
_entity_poly.entity_id
_entity_poly.type
_entity_poly.pdbx_seq_one_letter_code
_entity_poly.pdbx_strand_id
1 'polypeptide(L)'
;MLNQNLVSVVIVSTLSFFGLISTEPLTWKLVRVWLPVNFIFVGMLITSLFSLKYINVAMVTVLKNVTNVITALGEMYLFKKSHDSRVWAALFLMIVSAVSGGVTDISFHAVGYTWQILNCFLTASYSLTLRRVMDTAKQVTKSGNLNEFTMVLLNNTLSLPLGLLLIFLFNEVDYLFDTPLLRMPTFWLVMTSSGVLGLAISFTSMWFLHQTGATTYRSECCSRCCRSDWSHY
;
A
#
# COMPACT_ATOMS: atom_id res chain seq x y z
N MET A 1 1.82 -13.30 3.68
CA MET A 1 0.97 -12.11 3.89
C MET A 1 0.03 -12.27 5.07
N LEU A 2 -0.81 -13.33 5.15
CA LEU A 2 -1.71 -13.53 6.29
C LEU A 2 -1.00 -13.49 7.66
N ASN A 3 0.08 -14.27 7.84
CA ASN A 3 0.85 -14.26 9.10
C ASN A 3 1.49 -12.89 9.40
N GLN A 4 1.95 -12.17 8.39
CA GLN A 4 2.55 -10.83 8.58
C GLN A 4 1.50 -9.83 9.09
N ASN A 5 0.32 -9.83 8.44
CA ASN A 5 -0.80 -8.98 8.84
C ASN A 5 -1.34 -9.37 10.22
N LEU A 6 -1.37 -10.66 10.53
CA LEU A 6 -1.81 -11.18 11.83
C LEU A 6 -0.85 -10.75 12.95
N VAL A 7 0.46 -10.93 12.74
CA VAL A 7 1.50 -10.46 13.67
C VAL A 7 1.40 -8.94 13.87
N SER A 8 1.20 -8.17 12.80
CA SER A 8 1.00 -6.72 12.87
C SER A 8 -0.21 -6.34 13.73
N VAL A 9 -1.37 -6.98 13.52
CA VAL A 9 -2.58 -6.74 14.32
C VAL A 9 -2.38 -7.11 15.79
N VAL A 10 -1.75 -8.27 16.07
CA VAL A 10 -1.49 -8.71 17.44
C VAL A 10 -0.57 -7.74 18.17
N ILE A 11 0.53 -7.31 17.54
CA ILE A 11 1.47 -6.35 18.14
C ILE A 11 0.75 -5.04 18.44
N VAL A 12 0.10 -4.42 17.45
CA VAL A 12 -0.55 -3.12 17.64
C VAL A 12 -1.70 -3.20 18.66
N SER A 13 -2.49 -4.28 18.65
CA SER A 13 -3.56 -4.48 19.63
C SER A 13 -3.02 -4.69 21.04
N THR A 14 -1.87 -5.37 21.18
CA THR A 14 -1.22 -5.57 22.49
C THR A 14 -0.68 -4.24 23.03
N LEU A 15 -0.04 -3.42 22.19
CA LEU A 15 0.44 -2.09 22.59
C LEU A 15 -0.72 -1.14 22.95
N SER A 16 -1.85 -1.23 22.26
CA SER A 16 -3.07 -0.51 22.60
C SER A 16 -3.64 -0.95 23.95
N PHE A 17 -3.68 -2.27 24.21
CA PHE A 17 -4.14 -2.82 25.49
C PHE A 17 -3.28 -2.36 26.68
N PHE A 18 -1.96 -2.25 26.48
CA PHE A 18 -1.06 -1.69 27.50
C PHE A 18 -1.15 -0.16 27.65
N GLY A 19 -2.03 0.52 26.91
CA GLY A 19 -2.21 1.97 26.99
C GLY A 19 -1.04 2.78 26.44
N LEU A 20 -0.07 2.13 25.77
CA LEU A 20 1.08 2.81 25.15
C LEU A 20 0.65 3.59 23.89
N ILE A 21 -0.46 3.20 23.26
CA ILE A 21 -0.96 3.79 22.03
C ILE A 21 -2.47 4.02 22.12
N SER A 22 -2.91 5.25 21.82
CA SER A 22 -4.33 5.58 21.73
C SER A 22 -4.87 5.23 20.34
N THR A 23 -5.60 4.12 20.22
CA THR A 23 -6.27 3.71 18.97
C THR A 23 -7.72 4.13 18.98
N GLU A 24 -8.23 4.63 17.87
CA GLU A 24 -9.64 5.02 17.78
C GLU A 24 -10.54 3.81 17.50
N PRO A 25 -11.79 3.81 18.00
CA PRO A 25 -12.72 2.73 17.75
C PRO A 25 -13.04 2.63 16.26
N LEU A 26 -12.95 1.40 15.72
CA LEU A 26 -13.27 1.08 14.34
C LEU A 26 -14.77 1.30 14.09
N THR A 27 -15.11 2.37 13.38
CA THR A 27 -16.51 2.62 12.98
C THR A 27 -16.84 1.89 11.68
N TRP A 28 -18.08 1.43 11.54
CA TRP A 28 -18.56 0.76 10.32
C TRP A 28 -18.44 1.64 9.07
N LYS A 29 -18.59 2.97 9.22
CA LYS A 29 -18.37 3.94 8.14
C LYS A 29 -16.93 3.88 7.64
N LEU A 30 -15.96 3.83 8.55
CA LEU A 30 -14.54 3.77 8.21
C LEU A 30 -14.18 2.46 7.50
N VAL A 31 -14.71 1.33 7.98
CA VAL A 31 -14.56 0.02 7.33
C VAL A 31 -15.08 0.04 5.88
N ARG A 32 -16.27 0.61 5.66
CA ARG A 32 -16.86 0.70 4.31
C ARG A 32 -16.04 1.58 3.35
N VAL A 33 -15.45 2.67 3.84
CA VAL A 33 -14.58 3.54 3.03
C VAL A 33 -13.28 2.83 2.66
N TRP A 34 -12.77 1.94 3.53
CA TRP A 34 -11.52 1.20 3.30
C TRP A 34 -11.68 -0.11 2.51
N LEU A 35 -12.89 -0.63 2.37
CA LEU A 35 -13.18 -1.88 1.66
C LEU A 35 -12.70 -1.87 0.19
N PRO A 36 -12.92 -0.81 -0.61
CA PRO A 36 -12.45 -0.77 -2.00
C PRO A 36 -10.92 -0.89 -2.14
N VAL A 37 -10.16 -0.27 -1.22
CA VAL A 37 -8.69 -0.34 -1.21
C VAL A 37 -8.23 -1.78 -1.05
N ASN A 38 -8.87 -2.50 -0.14
CA ASN A 38 -8.55 -3.89 0.17
C ASN A 38 -8.90 -4.83 -1.00
N PHE A 39 -9.97 -4.57 -1.77
CA PHE A 39 -10.28 -5.33 -2.98
C PHE A 39 -9.21 -5.15 -4.07
N ILE A 40 -8.76 -3.91 -4.30
CA ILE A 40 -7.68 -3.61 -5.26
C ILE A 40 -6.37 -4.27 -4.80
N PHE A 41 -6.10 -4.28 -3.49
CA PHE A 41 -4.94 -4.94 -2.90
C PHE A 41 -4.90 -6.44 -3.24
N VAL A 42 -6.03 -7.15 -3.12
CA VAL A 42 -6.11 -8.57 -3.50
C VAL A 42 -5.83 -8.77 -4.99
N GLY A 43 -6.45 -7.96 -5.85
CA GLY A 43 -6.18 -8.01 -7.29
C GLY A 43 -4.70 -7.78 -7.62
N MET A 44 -4.07 -6.82 -6.93
CA MET A 44 -2.63 -6.57 -7.05
C MET A 44 -1.80 -7.80 -6.61
N LEU A 45 -2.17 -8.49 -5.54
CA LEU A 45 -1.47 -9.71 -5.12
C LEU A 45 -1.58 -10.83 -6.16
N ILE A 46 -2.80 -11.11 -6.64
CA ILE A 46 -3.04 -12.17 -7.64
C ILE A 46 -2.24 -11.92 -8.91
N THR A 47 -2.35 -10.71 -9.47
CA THR A 47 -1.65 -10.33 -10.70
C THR A 47 -0.13 -10.36 -10.54
N SER A 48 0.37 -9.98 -9.37
CA SER A 48 1.81 -10.07 -9.05
C SER A 48 2.29 -11.51 -9.01
N LEU A 49 1.52 -12.43 -8.41
CA LEU A 49 1.87 -13.85 -8.35
C LEU A 49 1.91 -14.49 -9.75
N PHE A 50 0.90 -14.19 -10.58
CA PHE A 50 0.89 -14.68 -11.96
C PHE A 50 2.03 -14.09 -12.78
N SER A 51 2.37 -12.82 -12.61
CA SER A 51 3.49 -12.21 -13.35
C SER A 51 4.84 -12.87 -13.00
N LEU A 52 5.12 -13.05 -11.70
CA LEU A 52 6.35 -13.68 -11.22
C LEU A 52 6.52 -15.14 -11.68
N LYS A 53 5.43 -15.82 -12.02
CA LYS A 53 5.48 -17.17 -12.59
C LYS A 53 6.07 -17.20 -14.01
N TYR A 54 5.93 -16.12 -14.76
CA TYR A 54 6.30 -16.07 -16.18
C TYR A 54 7.47 -15.12 -16.47
N ILE A 55 7.79 -14.18 -15.58
CA ILE A 55 8.87 -13.21 -15.75
C ILE A 55 9.85 -13.30 -14.58
N ASN A 56 11.14 -13.15 -14.87
CA ASN A 56 12.18 -13.01 -13.85
C ASN A 56 11.98 -11.77 -12.96
N VAL A 57 12.36 -11.88 -11.69
CA VAL A 57 12.19 -10.82 -10.67
C VAL A 57 12.83 -9.50 -11.10
N ALA A 58 14.01 -9.55 -11.74
CA ALA A 58 14.71 -8.36 -12.21
C ALA A 58 13.86 -7.54 -13.20
N MET A 59 13.16 -8.21 -14.12
CA MET A 59 12.35 -7.54 -15.12
C MET A 59 11.03 -7.01 -14.53
N VAL A 60 10.45 -7.73 -13.56
CA VAL A 60 9.33 -7.21 -12.75
C VAL A 60 9.72 -5.90 -12.06
N THR A 61 10.94 -5.80 -11.50
CA THR A 61 11.44 -4.57 -10.88
C THR A 61 11.56 -3.42 -11.88
N VAL A 62 12.09 -3.68 -13.08
CA VAL A 62 12.22 -2.67 -14.14
C VAL A 62 10.85 -2.16 -14.59
N LEU A 63 9.90 -3.07 -14.86
CA LEU A 63 8.53 -2.71 -15.26
C LEU A 63 7.77 -2.01 -14.14
N LYS A 64 8.10 -2.26 -12.87
CA LYS A 64 7.48 -1.58 -11.74
C LYS A 64 7.75 -0.07 -11.74
N ASN A 65 8.85 0.39 -12.34
CA ASN A 65 9.10 1.82 -12.52
C ASN A 65 8.03 2.51 -13.39
N VAL A 66 7.35 1.77 -14.27
CA VAL A 66 6.20 2.28 -15.05
C VAL A 66 5.02 2.63 -14.13
N THR A 67 4.88 1.96 -12.99
CA THR A 67 3.87 2.29 -11.97
C THR A 67 3.99 3.74 -11.49
N ASN A 68 5.21 4.27 -11.39
CA ASN A 68 5.43 5.67 -10.97
C ASN A 68 4.83 6.65 -11.99
N VAL A 69 4.97 6.35 -13.28
CA VAL A 69 4.39 7.14 -14.38
C VAL A 69 2.86 7.09 -14.32
N ILE A 70 2.29 5.89 -14.20
CA ILE A 70 0.83 5.71 -14.09
C ILE A 70 0.29 6.44 -12.85
N THR A 71 1.04 6.39 -11.73
CA THR A 71 0.67 7.06 -10.49
C THR A 71 0.68 8.58 -10.68
N ALA A 72 1.72 9.16 -11.28
CA ALA A 72 1.78 10.60 -11.55
C ALA A 72 0.66 11.08 -12.48
N LEU A 73 0.36 10.32 -13.53
CA LEU A 73 -0.78 10.58 -14.42
C LEU A 73 -2.12 10.51 -13.66
N GLY A 74 -2.29 9.50 -12.82
CA GLY A 74 -3.48 9.34 -11.98
C GLY A 74 -3.61 10.43 -10.92
N GLU A 75 -2.49 10.93 -10.38
CA GLU A 75 -2.50 12.07 -9.44
C GLU A 75 -3.00 13.34 -10.13
N MET A 76 -2.50 13.62 -11.33
CA MET A 76 -2.93 14.75 -12.13
C MET A 76 -4.41 14.65 -12.49
N TYR A 77 -4.91 13.46 -12.84
CA TYR A 77 -6.31 13.25 -13.18
C TYR A 77 -7.26 13.34 -11.96
N LEU A 78 -6.94 12.66 -10.86
CA LEU A 78 -7.81 12.55 -9.69
C LEU A 78 -7.74 13.76 -8.76
N PHE A 79 -6.55 14.31 -8.53
CA PHE A 79 -6.33 15.41 -7.58
C PHE A 79 -6.12 16.75 -8.28
N LYS A 80 -6.16 16.80 -9.62
CA LYS A 80 -5.96 18.00 -10.44
C LYS A 80 -4.67 18.75 -10.10
N LYS A 81 -3.63 18.03 -9.69
CA LYS A 81 -2.31 18.60 -9.39
C LYS A 81 -1.47 18.67 -10.66
N SER A 82 -0.79 19.80 -10.88
CA SER A 82 0.25 19.92 -11.91
C SER A 82 1.61 19.54 -11.31
N HIS A 83 2.44 18.88 -12.12
CA HIS A 83 3.81 18.54 -11.77
C HIS A 83 4.80 19.41 -12.56
N ASP A 84 5.93 19.74 -11.92
CA ASP A 84 6.99 20.53 -12.54
C ASP A 84 7.65 19.78 -13.71
N SER A 85 8.22 20.52 -14.66
CA SER A 85 8.87 19.97 -15.85
C SER A 85 10.04 19.02 -15.51
N ARG A 86 10.69 19.21 -14.36
CA ARG A 86 11.74 18.29 -13.88
C ARG A 86 11.20 16.91 -13.52
N VAL A 87 9.97 16.84 -13.00
CA VAL A 87 9.31 15.56 -12.67
C VAL A 87 9.00 14.81 -13.95
N TRP A 88 8.51 15.50 -14.98
CA TRP A 88 8.27 14.89 -16.29
C TRP A 88 9.54 14.36 -16.94
N ALA A 89 10.67 15.06 -16.82
CA ALA A 89 11.96 14.56 -17.29
C ALA A 89 12.36 13.25 -16.57
N ALA A 90 12.18 13.17 -15.24
CA ALA A 90 12.46 11.96 -14.48
C ALA A 90 11.52 10.79 -14.87
N LEU A 91 10.22 11.06 -15.06
CA LEU A 91 9.26 10.06 -15.52
C LEU A 91 9.61 9.54 -16.92
N PHE A 92 10.05 10.41 -17.82
CA PHE A 92 10.51 10.02 -19.14
C PHE A 92 11.72 9.07 -19.07
N LEU A 93 12.72 9.38 -18.22
CA LEU A 93 13.86 8.50 -18.00
C LEU A 93 13.45 7.12 -17.43
N MET A 94 12.44 7.07 -16.56
CA MET A 94 11.90 5.80 -16.07
C MET A 94 11.26 4.97 -17.18
N ILE A 95 10.56 5.60 -18.14
CA ILE A 95 10.00 4.91 -19.31
C ILE A 95 11.13 4.37 -20.19
N VAL A 96 12.14 5.19 -20.49
CA VAL A 96 13.29 4.78 -21.31
C VAL A 96 14.00 3.57 -20.66
N SER A 97 14.20 3.60 -19.34
CA SER A 97 14.77 2.48 -18.59
C SER A 97 13.90 1.21 -18.66
N ALA A 98 12.58 1.34 -18.64
CA ALA A 98 11.68 0.20 -18.72
C ALA A 98 11.67 -0.45 -20.11
N VAL A 99 11.67 0.39 -21.16
CA VAL A 99 11.70 -0.07 -22.55
C VAL A 99 13.04 -0.71 -22.89
N SER A 100 14.16 -0.09 -22.50
CA SER A 100 15.49 -0.66 -22.75
C SER A 100 15.67 -2.01 -22.06
N GLY A 101 15.23 -2.14 -20.81
CA GLY A 101 15.25 -3.41 -20.07
C GLY A 101 14.43 -4.51 -20.76
N GLY A 102 13.25 -4.18 -21.29
CA GLY A 102 12.40 -5.15 -21.99
C GLY A 102 12.91 -5.57 -23.36
N VAL A 103 13.56 -4.67 -24.11
CA VAL A 103 14.19 -5.04 -25.39
C VAL A 103 15.35 -6.00 -25.19
N THR A 104 16.07 -5.90 -24.07
CA THR A 104 17.18 -6.79 -23.73
C THR A 104 16.75 -8.11 -23.07
N ASP A 105 15.46 -8.32 -22.81
CA ASP A 105 15.00 -9.52 -22.14
C ASP A 105 14.94 -10.72 -23.10
N ILE A 106 15.85 -11.67 -22.87
CA ILE A 106 15.99 -12.89 -23.67
C ILE A 106 14.86 -13.89 -23.34
N SER A 107 14.19 -13.74 -22.20
CA SER A 107 13.09 -14.61 -21.72
C SER A 107 11.71 -13.95 -21.89
N PHE A 108 11.46 -13.36 -23.07
CA PHE A 108 10.24 -12.63 -23.32
C PHE A 108 9.00 -13.54 -23.33
N HIS A 109 8.13 -13.36 -22.33
CA HIS A 109 6.85 -14.08 -22.20
C HIS A 109 5.67 -13.10 -22.21
N ALA A 110 5.04 -12.90 -23.37
CA ALA A 110 3.96 -11.92 -23.57
C ALA A 110 2.86 -11.99 -22.48
N VAL A 111 2.43 -13.19 -22.09
CA VAL A 111 1.44 -13.40 -21.02
C VAL A 111 1.89 -12.82 -19.68
N GLY A 112 3.14 -13.09 -19.29
CA GLY A 112 3.71 -12.54 -18.05
C GLY A 112 3.79 -11.01 -18.08
N TYR A 113 4.07 -10.43 -19.25
CA TYR A 113 4.20 -8.99 -19.43
C TYR A 113 2.83 -8.30 -19.34
N THR A 114 1.79 -8.92 -19.90
CA THR A 114 0.40 -8.45 -19.73
C THR A 114 -0.01 -8.47 -18.26
N TRP A 115 0.28 -9.57 -17.54
CA TRP A 115 0.02 -9.64 -16.10
C TRP A 115 0.80 -8.58 -15.32
N GLN A 116 2.04 -8.29 -15.70
CA GLN A 116 2.84 -7.26 -15.04
C GLN A 116 2.31 -5.85 -15.30
N ILE A 117 1.89 -5.54 -16.53
CA ILE A 117 1.29 -4.23 -16.85
C ILE A 117 -0.01 -4.05 -16.07
N LEU A 118 -0.85 -5.09 -16.00
CA LEU A 118 -2.06 -5.08 -15.17
C LEU A 118 -1.72 -4.88 -13.69
N ASN A 119 -0.68 -5.55 -13.20
CA ASN A 119 -0.18 -5.36 -11.82
C ASN A 119 0.28 -3.92 -11.57
N CYS A 120 1.00 -3.29 -12.51
CA CYS A 120 1.41 -1.89 -12.41
C CYS A 120 0.19 -0.95 -12.33
N PHE A 121 -0.84 -1.19 -13.15
CA PHE A 121 -2.08 -0.40 -13.11
C PHE A 121 -2.82 -0.55 -11.77
N LEU A 122 -2.93 -1.79 -11.26
CA LEU A 122 -3.54 -2.07 -9.96
C LEU A 122 -2.73 -1.48 -8.80
N THR A 123 -1.40 -1.50 -8.89
CA THR A 123 -0.49 -0.93 -7.87
C THR A 123 -0.62 0.60 -7.81
N ALA A 124 -0.68 1.27 -8.97
CA ALA A 124 -0.94 2.69 -9.04
C ALA A 124 -2.33 3.04 -8.50
N SER A 125 -3.35 2.28 -8.93
CA SER A 125 -4.73 2.44 -8.46
C SER A 125 -4.87 2.24 -6.95
N TYR A 126 -4.20 1.22 -6.39
CA TYR A 126 -4.13 0.98 -4.95
C TYR A 126 -3.54 2.19 -4.21
N SER A 127 -2.39 2.69 -4.67
CA SER A 127 -1.69 3.81 -4.04
C SER A 127 -2.54 5.09 -4.04
N LEU A 128 -3.21 5.39 -5.17
CA LEU A 128 -4.09 6.55 -5.32
C LEU A 128 -5.37 6.42 -4.49
N THR A 129 -6.00 5.25 -4.51
CA THR A 129 -7.22 4.97 -3.76
C THR A 129 -6.94 5.00 -2.26
N LEU A 130 -5.81 4.44 -1.82
CA LEU A 130 -5.38 4.49 -0.42
C LEU A 130 -5.21 5.94 0.05
N ARG A 131 -4.53 6.80 -0.74
CA ARG A 131 -4.43 8.24 -0.45
C ARG A 131 -5.79 8.90 -0.29
N ARG A 132 -6.69 8.70 -1.26
CA ARG A 132 -8.04 9.25 -1.23
C ARG A 132 -8.85 8.76 -0.02
N VAL A 133 -8.70 7.49 0.33
CA VAL A 133 -9.38 6.88 1.47
C VAL A 133 -8.82 7.39 2.80
N MET A 134 -7.52 7.61 2.92
CA MET A 134 -6.94 8.26 4.11
C MET A 134 -7.46 9.69 4.29
N ASP A 135 -7.55 10.47 3.21
CA ASP A 135 -8.12 11.83 3.28
C ASP A 135 -9.61 11.81 3.67
N THR A 136 -10.37 10.88 3.10
CA THR A 136 -11.81 10.69 3.43
C THR A 136 -11.97 10.21 4.88
N ALA A 137 -11.10 9.30 5.34
CA ALA A 137 -11.09 8.75 6.69
C ALA A 137 -10.89 9.86 7.74
N LYS A 138 -10.01 10.83 7.48
CA LYS A 138 -9.82 12.00 8.35
C LYS A 138 -11.11 12.82 8.49
N GLN A 139 -11.88 13.01 7.41
CA GLN A 139 -13.12 13.79 7.43
C GLN A 139 -14.28 13.11 8.14
N VAL A 140 -14.37 11.78 8.08
CA VAL A 140 -15.47 11.02 8.72
C VAL A 140 -15.22 10.72 10.20
N THR A 141 -14.02 10.98 10.68
CA THR A 141 -13.59 10.68 12.04
C THR A 141 -13.94 11.83 12.98
N LYS A 142 -14.64 11.54 14.09
CA LYS A 142 -15.15 12.54 15.04
C LYS A 142 -14.06 13.38 15.73
N SER A 143 -12.83 12.88 15.86
CA SER A 143 -11.71 13.61 16.47
C SER A 143 -10.99 14.56 15.51
N GLY A 144 -11.24 14.45 14.19
CA GLY A 144 -10.54 15.20 13.16
C GLY A 144 -9.08 14.76 12.89
N ASN A 145 -8.52 13.83 13.66
CA ASN A 145 -7.17 13.30 13.48
C ASN A 145 -7.13 11.78 13.72
N LEU A 146 -7.03 11.02 12.63
CA LEU A 146 -6.86 9.57 12.71
C LEU A 146 -5.40 9.25 13.03
N ASN A 147 -5.14 8.62 14.17
CA ASN A 147 -3.80 8.19 14.58
C ASN A 147 -3.18 7.22 13.54
N GLU A 148 -1.87 7.33 13.25
CA GLU A 148 -1.22 6.48 12.24
C GLU A 148 -1.34 5.00 12.57
N PHE A 149 -1.28 4.67 13.86
CA PHE A 149 -1.47 3.32 14.36
C PHE A 149 -2.88 2.76 14.05
N THR A 150 -3.92 3.59 14.08
CA THR A 150 -5.28 3.19 13.72
C THR A 150 -5.38 2.87 12.22
N MET A 151 -4.71 3.64 11.35
CA MET A 151 -4.68 3.38 9.91
C MET A 151 -3.95 2.07 9.57
N VAL A 152 -2.80 1.83 10.21
CA VAL A 152 -2.06 0.58 10.05
C VAL A 152 -2.86 -0.60 10.55
N LEU A 153 -3.50 -0.48 11.72
CA LEU A 153 -4.36 -1.52 12.28
C LEU A 153 -5.53 -1.84 11.35
N LEU A 154 -6.20 -0.81 10.82
CA LEU A 154 -7.34 -0.96 9.91
C LEU A 154 -6.94 -1.65 8.61
N ASN A 155 -5.81 -1.25 7.99
CA ASN A 155 -5.32 -1.87 6.77
C ASN A 155 -5.01 -3.36 6.96
N ASN A 156 -4.26 -3.68 8.02
CA ASN A 156 -3.87 -5.05 8.32
C ASN A 156 -5.07 -5.92 8.71
N THR A 157 -6.00 -5.38 9.51
CA THR A 157 -7.21 -6.10 9.95
C THR A 157 -8.14 -6.41 8.78
N LEU A 158 -8.37 -5.45 7.87
CA LEU A 158 -9.23 -5.68 6.71
C LEU A 158 -8.59 -6.60 5.66
N SER A 159 -7.25 -6.67 5.63
CA SER A 159 -6.53 -7.60 4.77
C SER A 159 -6.58 -9.05 5.26
N LEU A 160 -6.88 -9.32 6.54
CA LEU A 160 -7.01 -10.68 7.09
C LEU A 160 -8.15 -11.50 6.47
N PRO A 161 -9.43 -11.05 6.49
CA PRO A 161 -10.53 -11.83 5.92
C PRO A 161 -10.35 -12.05 4.42
N LEU A 162 -9.77 -11.09 3.71
CA LEU A 162 -9.48 -11.23 2.29
C LEU A 162 -8.31 -12.17 2.01
N GLY A 163 -7.27 -12.16 2.85
CA GLY A 163 -6.19 -13.14 2.78
C GLY A 163 -6.69 -14.56 3.00
N LEU A 164 -7.63 -14.74 3.94
CA LEU A 164 -8.30 -16.03 4.18
C LEU A 164 -9.13 -16.47 2.98
N LEU A 165 -9.90 -15.54 2.40
CA LEU A 165 -10.68 -15.79 1.18
C LEU A 165 -9.77 -16.19 0.01
N LEU A 166 -8.59 -15.60 -0.09
CA LEU A 166 -7.60 -15.95 -1.13
C LEU A 166 -7.07 -17.37 -0.95
N ILE A 167 -6.72 -17.78 0.28
CA ILE A 167 -6.28 -19.14 0.59
C ILE A 167 -7.37 -20.16 0.21
N PHE A 168 -8.62 -19.84 0.50
CA PHE A 168 -9.76 -20.68 0.12
C PHE A 168 -9.94 -20.75 -1.41
N LEU A 169 -9.82 -19.62 -2.11
CA LEU A 169 -10.00 -19.55 -3.57
C LEU A 169 -8.92 -20.32 -4.35
N PHE A 170 -7.67 -20.31 -3.86
CA PHE A 170 -6.57 -21.06 -4.47
C PHE A 170 -6.47 -22.51 -3.96
N ASN A 171 -7.34 -22.92 -3.02
CA ASN A 171 -7.38 -24.24 -2.39
C ASN A 171 -6.01 -24.73 -1.87
N GLU A 172 -5.20 -23.83 -1.33
CA GLU A 172 -3.86 -24.12 -0.78
C GLU A 172 -3.92 -24.70 0.65
N VAL A 173 -5.13 -24.92 1.17
CA VAL A 173 -5.36 -25.38 2.55
C VAL A 173 -4.76 -26.79 2.74
N ASP A 174 -4.99 -27.67 1.78
CA ASP A 174 -4.51 -29.06 1.83
C ASP A 174 -2.97 -29.11 1.76
N TYR A 175 -2.37 -28.27 0.92
CA TYR A 175 -0.92 -28.15 0.80
C TYR A 175 -0.29 -27.63 2.11
N LEU A 176 -0.91 -26.65 2.76
CA LEU A 176 -0.42 -26.11 4.03
C LEU A 176 -0.37 -27.19 5.12
N PHE A 177 -1.40 -28.02 5.26
CA PHE A 177 -1.43 -29.05 6.30
C PHE A 177 -0.40 -30.17 6.08
N ASP A 178 -0.07 -30.47 4.82
CA ASP A 178 0.87 -31.54 4.47
C ASP A 178 2.34 -31.08 4.49
N THR A 179 2.58 -29.76 4.44
CA THR A 179 3.97 -29.24 4.43
C THR A 179 4.69 -29.44 5.77
N PRO A 180 5.81 -30.20 5.80
CA PRO A 180 6.56 -30.45 7.03
C PRO A 180 7.26 -29.19 7.58
N LEU A 181 7.40 -28.13 6.76
CA LEU A 181 8.00 -26.87 7.17
C LEU A 181 7.21 -26.18 8.29
N LEU A 182 5.89 -26.33 8.36
CA LEU A 182 5.06 -25.75 9.42
C LEU A 182 5.35 -26.34 10.81
N ARG A 183 6.02 -27.49 10.89
CA ARG A 183 6.40 -28.13 12.17
C ARG A 183 7.75 -27.63 12.70
N MET A 184 8.54 -26.92 11.89
CA MET A 184 9.86 -26.46 12.29
C MET A 184 9.81 -25.14 13.06
N PRO A 185 10.47 -25.02 14.23
CA PRO A 185 10.47 -23.77 15.02
C PRO A 185 11.26 -22.65 14.32
N THR A 186 12.28 -22.99 13.54
CA THR A 186 13.06 -22.02 12.74
C THR A 186 12.21 -21.33 11.69
N PHE A 187 11.27 -22.07 11.07
CA PHE A 187 10.31 -21.50 10.12
C PHE A 187 9.43 -20.44 10.80
N TRP A 188 8.87 -20.73 11.97
CA TRP A 188 8.05 -19.77 12.72
C TRP A 188 8.84 -18.54 13.18
N LEU A 189 10.12 -18.69 13.54
CA LEU A 189 10.99 -17.56 13.87
C LEU A 189 11.18 -16.63 12.67
N VAL A 190 11.50 -17.17 11.50
CA VAL A 190 11.66 -16.38 10.26
C VAL A 190 10.33 -15.75 9.83
N MET A 191 9.22 -16.47 9.97
CA MET A 191 7.90 -15.96 9.64
C MET A 191 7.45 -14.83 10.56
N THR A 192 7.72 -14.92 11.85
CA THR A 192 7.41 -13.86 12.82
C THR A 192 8.32 -12.66 12.64
N SER A 193 9.63 -12.84 12.38
CA SER A 193 10.55 -11.73 12.08
C SER A 193 10.17 -10.99 10.79
N SER A 194 9.76 -11.73 9.75
CA SER A 194 9.17 -11.17 8.53
C SER A 194 7.89 -10.37 8.83
N GLY A 195 7.06 -10.82 9.78
CA GLY A 195 5.90 -10.09 10.26
C GLY A 195 6.24 -8.75 10.92
N VAL A 196 7.30 -8.71 11.73
CA VAL A 196 7.78 -7.46 12.36
C VAL A 196 8.30 -6.48 11.31
N LEU A 197 9.06 -6.96 10.32
CA LEU A 197 9.52 -6.12 9.21
C LEU A 197 8.33 -5.63 8.35
N GLY A 198 7.32 -6.48 8.13
CA GLY A 198 6.09 -6.12 7.44
C GLY A 198 5.28 -5.03 8.15
N LEU A 199 5.23 -5.09 9.49
CA LEU A 199 4.67 -4.01 10.32
C LEU A 199 5.45 -2.71 10.11
N ALA A 200 6.79 -2.74 10.17
CA ALA A 200 7.62 -1.56 9.97
C ALA A 200 7.37 -0.92 8.60
N ILE A 201 7.33 -1.71 7.53
CA ILE A 201 7.02 -1.22 6.17
C ILE A 201 5.62 -0.59 6.11
N SER A 202 4.62 -1.25 6.71
CA SER A 202 3.24 -0.75 6.73
C SER A 202 3.14 0.58 7.46
N PHE A 203 3.81 0.69 8.62
CA PHE A 203 3.86 1.92 9.40
C PHE A 203 4.56 3.04 8.65
N THR A 204 5.77 2.81 8.14
CA THR A 204 6.53 3.82 7.37
C THR A 204 5.77 4.26 6.12
N SER A 205 5.07 3.34 5.43
CA SER A 205 4.28 3.68 4.24
C SER A 205 3.09 4.59 4.58
N MET A 206 2.33 4.27 5.63
CA MET A 206 1.20 5.11 6.08
C MET A 206 1.70 6.45 6.61
N TRP A 207 2.80 6.47 7.36
CA TRP A 207 3.45 7.69 7.83
C TRP A 207 3.87 8.58 6.65
N PHE A 208 4.56 8.02 5.67
CA PHE A 208 4.98 8.74 4.47
C PHE A 208 3.79 9.32 3.70
N LEU A 209 2.72 8.54 3.50
CA LEU A 209 1.53 9.00 2.82
C LEU A 209 0.77 10.07 3.63
N HIS A 210 0.81 9.99 4.96
CA HIS A 210 0.25 11.01 5.84
C HIS A 210 0.99 12.34 5.67
N GLN A 211 2.32 12.32 5.67
CA GLN A 211 3.16 13.51 5.54
C GLN A 211 3.11 14.14 4.15
N THR A 212 2.96 13.32 3.10
CA THR A 212 2.88 13.79 1.70
C THR A 212 1.47 14.21 1.26
N GLY A 213 0.44 13.96 2.09
CA GLY A 213 -0.92 14.45 1.89
C GLY A 213 -0.96 15.98 1.80
N ALA A 214 -1.64 16.50 0.78
CA ALA A 214 -1.63 17.92 0.37
C ALA A 214 -2.21 18.91 1.40
N THR A 215 -2.68 18.45 2.55
CA THR A 215 -3.42 19.24 3.52
C THR A 215 -2.55 19.79 4.64
N THR A 216 -1.46 19.15 5.07
CA THR A 216 -0.61 19.68 6.17
C THR A 216 0.14 20.94 5.74
N TYR A 217 0.76 20.93 4.55
CA TYR A 217 1.48 22.10 4.05
C TYR A 217 0.55 23.29 3.74
N ARG A 218 -0.69 23.02 3.30
CA ARG A 218 -1.66 24.09 3.01
C ARG A 218 -2.37 24.60 4.26
N SER A 219 -2.69 23.78 5.25
CA SER A 219 -3.32 24.25 6.48
C SER A 219 -2.34 24.95 7.42
N GLU A 220 -1.08 24.51 7.51
CA GLU A 220 -0.04 25.24 8.25
C GLU A 220 0.38 26.53 7.54
N CYS A 221 0.50 26.53 6.21
CA CYS A 221 0.81 27.75 5.47
C CYS A 221 -0.40 28.72 5.44
N CYS A 222 -1.64 28.22 5.34
CA CYS A 222 -2.85 29.05 5.43
C CYS A 222 -3.10 29.56 6.86
N SER A 223 -2.82 28.77 7.90
CA SER A 223 -2.91 29.26 9.28
C SER A 223 -1.78 30.23 9.65
N ARG A 224 -0.57 30.09 9.07
CA ARG A 224 0.48 31.12 9.17
C ARG A 224 0.16 32.38 8.35
N CYS A 225 -0.40 32.26 7.14
CA CYS A 225 -0.85 33.41 6.34
C CYS A 225 -2.03 34.15 7.01
N CYS A 226 -3.06 33.44 7.48
CA CYS A 226 -4.16 34.07 8.20
C CYS A 226 -3.71 34.68 9.54
N ARG A 227 -2.63 34.19 10.17
CA ARG A 227 -2.10 34.79 11.39
C ARG A 227 -1.20 36.00 11.12
N SER A 228 -0.61 36.16 9.93
CA SER A 228 0.13 37.39 9.57
C SER A 228 -0.76 38.52 9.09
N ASP A 229 -1.93 38.23 8.51
CA ASP A 229 -2.88 39.27 8.05
C ASP A 229 -3.64 39.96 9.20
N TRP A 230 -3.76 39.33 10.37
CA TRP A 230 -4.42 39.93 11.54
C TRP A 230 -3.47 40.71 12.47
N SER A 231 -2.21 40.88 12.08
CA SER A 231 -1.21 41.66 12.84
C SER A 231 -1.07 43.11 12.37
N HIS A 232 -1.86 43.54 11.38
CA HIS A 232 -1.72 44.86 10.75
C HIS A 232 -2.99 45.73 10.77
N TYR A 233 -3.95 45.43 11.64
CA TYR A 233 -5.08 46.33 11.96
C TYR A 233 -5.30 46.42 13.47
#